data_AF-A0A7S3L067-F1
#
_entry.id   AF-A0A7S3L067-F1
#
_cell.length_a   1.000
_cell.length_b   1.000
_cell.length_c   1.000
_cell.angle_alpha   90.00
_cell.angle_beta   90.00
_cell.angle_gamma   90.00
#
_symmetry.space_group_name_H-M   'P 1'
#
loop_
_entity.id
_entity.type
_entity.pdbx_description
1 polymer ?
#
loop_
_entity_poly.entity_id
_entity_poly.type
_entity_poly.pdbx_seq_one_letter_code
_entity_poly.pdbx_strand_id
1 'polypeptide(L)'
;MFLPCPCLTTISFHTSYHADNCHVVFSDSRDGHAVCDPTRSHPYATRVAASILFLNSGTEEQSDNSDDDDSLSSSFQGGEFYWADPTTGEPAVTVTPHAGRMVYFTAGPENLHGALPVRRHRARDTAKNYHHPDRRLTLAMWYVLAGDPNQEQLPTTTVVQPYDDPDQLHVLFVLPVQAVKPGGLRMALMLYLLGQQNTPTPGSWVAHTDDGNHHRHTTGNGVVVVRMIFPKATNTIMFNIRIGSTAITVDRFVEPGATASLPYLLQESVQLHGVLDELQALAFDDNNIREEDRLLQLDEKVVIEQARAAIPARRA
;
A
#
# COMPACT_ATOMS: atom_id res chain seq x y z
N MET A 1 0.82 -1.87 -4.95
CA MET A 1 1.32 -2.16 -6.31
C MET A 1 2.40 -1.17 -6.73
N PHE A 2 3.64 -1.49 -6.40
CA PHE A 2 4.81 -0.89 -7.05
C PHE A 2 4.74 -1.30 -8.51
N LEU A 3 4.87 -0.36 -9.46
CA LEU A 3 5.16 -0.75 -10.83
C LEU A 3 6.50 -1.50 -10.77
N PRO A 4 6.56 -2.80 -11.07
CA PRO A 4 7.86 -3.40 -11.31
C PRO A 4 8.45 -2.59 -12.45
N CYS A 5 9.67 -2.08 -12.25
CA CYS A 5 10.53 -1.78 -13.38
C CYS A 5 10.39 -2.97 -14.35
N PRO A 6 10.17 -2.79 -15.67
CA PRO A 6 9.93 -3.90 -16.59
C PRO A 6 11.04 -4.98 -16.60
N CYS A 7 12.15 -4.72 -15.91
CA CYS A 7 13.21 -5.67 -15.57
C CYS A 7 12.88 -6.65 -14.41
N LEU A 8 11.76 -6.50 -13.69
CA LEU A 8 11.39 -7.29 -12.50
C LEU A 8 10.27 -8.32 -12.78
N THR A 9 9.73 -8.41 -13.99
CA THR A 9 8.55 -9.26 -14.31
C THR A 9 8.85 -10.58 -15.01
N THR A 10 10.10 -10.90 -15.31
CA THR A 10 10.46 -12.24 -15.80
C THR A 10 11.21 -13.02 -14.74
N ILE A 11 10.71 -14.23 -14.46
CA ILE A 11 11.33 -15.24 -13.61
C ILE A 11 12.61 -15.72 -14.32
N SER A 12 13.63 -14.88 -14.29
CA SER A 12 15.02 -15.21 -14.54
C SER A 12 15.76 -14.77 -13.29
N PHE A 13 16.54 -15.68 -12.71
CA PHE A 13 17.01 -15.64 -11.32
C PHE A 13 18.07 -14.56 -11.01
N HIS A 14 18.22 -13.54 -11.86
CA HIS A 14 19.04 -12.36 -11.60
C HIS A 14 18.28 -11.12 -12.05
N THR A 15 18.06 -10.17 -11.12
CA THR A 15 17.74 -8.82 -11.57
C THR A 15 19.00 -8.26 -12.21
N SER A 16 18.95 -8.07 -13.53
CA SER A 16 20.01 -7.37 -14.25
C SER A 16 20.17 -5.98 -13.64
N TYR A 17 21.41 -5.53 -13.50
CA TYR A 17 21.69 -4.15 -13.13
C TYR A 17 20.96 -3.20 -14.09
N HIS A 18 20.62 -2.01 -13.60
CA HIS A 18 19.98 -0.97 -14.39
C HIS A 18 20.37 0.42 -13.89
N ALA A 19 20.06 1.44 -14.69
CA ALA A 19 20.05 2.85 -14.30
C ALA A 19 18.61 3.36 -14.34
N ASP A 20 18.27 4.29 -13.44
CA ASP A 20 16.88 4.74 -13.24
C ASP A 20 16.37 5.70 -14.33
N ASN A 21 17.26 6.35 -15.07
CA ASN A 21 16.91 7.40 -16.03
C ASN A 21 17.36 7.15 -17.47
N CYS A 22 18.04 6.03 -17.75
CA CYS A 22 18.43 5.70 -19.11
C CYS A 22 18.58 4.20 -19.35
N HIS A 23 18.53 3.80 -20.62
CA HIS A 23 18.94 2.45 -21.02
C HIS A 23 20.46 2.39 -21.04
N VAL A 24 21.05 1.42 -20.36
CA VAL A 24 22.50 1.28 -20.25
C VAL A 24 23.04 0.39 -21.37
N VAL A 25 24.14 0.82 -21.98
CA VAL A 25 24.99 0.01 -22.87
C VAL A 25 26.44 0.16 -22.41
N PHE A 26 27.25 -0.88 -22.61
CA PHE A 26 28.69 -0.80 -22.35
C PHE A 26 29.35 -0.28 -23.61
N SER A 27 30.11 0.80 -23.47
CA SER A 27 30.81 1.40 -24.60
C SER A 27 31.91 0.47 -25.12
N ASP A 28 32.02 0.31 -26.44
CA ASP A 28 33.18 -0.34 -27.08
C ASP A 28 34.49 0.48 -26.96
N SER A 29 34.44 1.64 -26.32
CA SER A 29 35.64 2.43 -26.00
C SER A 29 36.57 1.66 -25.06
N ARG A 30 37.86 2.02 -25.05
CA ARG A 30 38.91 1.30 -24.29
C ARG A 30 38.60 1.18 -22.79
N ASP A 31 37.79 2.08 -22.25
CA ASP A 31 37.48 2.13 -20.83
C ASP A 31 36.27 1.27 -20.46
N GLY A 32 35.51 0.76 -21.44
CA GLY A 32 34.44 -0.23 -21.23
C GLY A 32 33.28 0.23 -20.34
N HIS A 33 33.20 1.51 -19.99
CA HIS A 33 32.21 2.01 -19.05
C HIS A 33 30.79 1.97 -19.61
N ALA A 34 29.85 1.73 -18.70
CA ALA A 34 28.44 1.91 -18.89
C ALA A 34 28.12 3.36 -19.24
N VAL A 35 27.36 3.54 -20.31
CA VAL A 35 26.85 4.82 -20.78
C VAL A 35 25.37 4.70 -21.10
N CYS A 36 24.68 5.84 -21.12
CA CYS A 36 23.30 5.88 -21.60
C CYS A 36 23.28 5.67 -23.12
N ASP A 37 22.41 4.76 -23.58
CA ASP A 37 22.12 4.54 -24.98
C ASP A 37 21.35 5.75 -25.56
N PRO A 38 21.98 6.58 -26.41
CA PRO A 38 21.34 7.77 -26.94
C PRO A 38 20.24 7.44 -27.96
N THR A 39 20.17 6.19 -28.43
CA THR A 39 19.19 5.76 -29.44
C THR A 39 17.85 5.37 -28.82
N ARG A 40 17.79 5.21 -27.49
CA ARG A 40 16.60 4.76 -26.76
C ARG A 40 16.15 5.81 -25.75
N SER A 41 14.90 6.21 -25.85
CA SER A 41 14.27 7.05 -24.82
C SER A 41 13.84 6.18 -23.64
N HIS A 42 14.24 6.57 -22.43
CA HIS A 42 13.81 5.91 -21.20
C HIS A 42 12.50 6.54 -20.72
N PRO A 43 11.51 5.76 -20.24
CA PRO A 43 10.23 6.29 -19.77
C PRO A 43 10.35 7.24 -18.58
N TYR A 44 11.49 7.25 -17.90
CA TYR A 44 11.73 8.04 -16.69
C TYR A 44 13.02 8.89 -16.77
N ALA A 45 13.28 9.52 -17.91
CA ALA A 45 14.50 10.30 -18.13
C ALA A 45 14.69 11.51 -17.18
N THR A 46 13.64 11.93 -16.49
CA THR A 46 13.61 13.07 -15.55
C THR A 46 14.05 12.74 -14.12
N ARG A 47 14.26 11.45 -13.81
CA ARG A 47 14.75 11.01 -12.50
C ARG A 47 16.18 11.46 -12.31
N VAL A 48 16.47 12.02 -11.13
CA VAL A 48 17.80 12.52 -10.76
C VAL A 48 18.39 11.82 -9.55
N ALA A 49 17.56 11.21 -8.72
CA ALA A 49 18.00 10.40 -7.60
C ALA A 49 16.93 9.37 -7.23
N ALA A 50 17.33 8.38 -6.45
CA ALA A 50 16.43 7.42 -5.84
C ALA A 50 16.80 7.16 -4.38
N SER A 51 15.82 6.72 -3.60
CA SER A 51 16.04 6.18 -2.27
C SER A 51 15.28 4.88 -2.05
N ILE A 52 15.86 4.00 -1.24
CA ILE A 52 15.28 2.72 -0.85
C ILE A 52 15.32 2.62 0.66
N LEU A 53 14.14 2.62 1.29
CA LEU A 53 13.97 2.38 2.72
C LEU A 53 13.59 0.92 2.95
N PHE A 54 14.40 0.19 3.71
CA PHE A 54 14.12 -1.19 4.09
C PHE A 54 13.14 -1.22 5.26
N LEU A 55 12.08 -2.01 5.13
CA LEU A 55 10.99 -2.11 6.12
C LEU A 55 11.11 -3.35 7.01
N ASN A 56 11.91 -4.34 6.61
CA ASN A 56 12.29 -5.48 7.42
C ASN A 56 13.78 -5.81 7.23
N SER A 57 14.35 -6.53 8.21
CA SER A 57 15.77 -6.89 8.21
C SER A 57 16.02 -8.21 7.48
N GLY A 58 17.14 -8.29 6.79
CA GLY A 58 17.72 -9.56 6.36
C GLY A 58 18.53 -10.19 7.50
N THR A 59 18.74 -11.50 7.44
CA THR A 59 19.77 -12.14 8.26
C THR A 59 21.13 -11.85 7.65
N GLU A 60 22.04 -11.26 8.42
CA GLU A 60 23.46 -11.46 8.13
C GLU A 60 23.73 -12.96 8.29
N GLU A 61 24.66 -13.54 7.51
CA GLU A 61 25.10 -14.92 7.70
C GLU A 61 25.76 -15.04 9.09
N GLN A 62 24.94 -15.10 10.13
CA GLN A 62 25.35 -15.17 11.50
C GLN A 62 25.63 -16.64 11.79
N SER A 63 26.89 -16.91 12.08
CA SER A 63 27.47 -18.23 12.28
C SER A 63 26.71 -19.05 13.35
N ASP A 64 25.88 -19.99 12.89
CA ASP A 64 25.51 -21.32 13.41
C ASP A 64 25.47 -21.65 14.93
N ASN A 65 25.60 -20.72 15.89
CA ASN A 65 25.85 -21.08 17.29
C ASN A 65 25.04 -20.31 18.35
N SER A 66 23.82 -19.83 18.05
CA SER A 66 22.93 -19.30 19.11
C SER A 66 21.54 -19.94 19.02
N ASP A 67 21.31 -20.93 19.87
CA ASP A 67 20.05 -21.68 20.04
C ASP A 67 18.94 -20.92 20.79
N ASP A 68 19.14 -19.63 21.09
CA ASP A 68 18.19 -18.85 21.89
C ASP A 68 17.81 -17.56 21.14
N ASP A 69 16.58 -17.48 20.62
CA ASP A 69 15.59 -16.45 20.97
C ASP A 69 14.43 -16.45 19.95
N ASP A 70 13.21 -16.57 20.47
CA ASP A 70 11.92 -16.73 19.77
C ASP A 70 11.42 -15.41 19.13
N SER A 71 12.34 -14.57 18.66
CA SER A 71 11.98 -13.28 18.07
C SER A 71 11.38 -13.52 16.69
N LEU A 72 10.06 -13.30 16.60
CA LEU A 72 9.23 -13.30 15.37
C LEU A 72 9.65 -12.23 14.34
N SER A 73 10.90 -11.75 14.37
CA SER A 73 11.43 -10.92 13.31
C SER A 73 11.52 -11.78 12.04
N SER A 74 10.66 -11.44 11.07
CA SER A 74 10.58 -12.05 9.74
C SER A 74 11.86 -11.75 8.94
N SER A 75 12.95 -12.34 9.39
CA SER A 75 14.26 -12.17 8.77
C SER A 75 14.33 -13.06 7.53
N PHE A 76 14.90 -12.53 6.45
CA PHE A 76 15.04 -13.22 5.17
C PHE A 76 16.52 -13.29 4.78
N GLN A 77 16.90 -14.31 4.01
CA GLN A 77 18.27 -14.42 3.49
C GLN A 77 18.37 -13.87 2.07
N GLY A 78 19.48 -13.21 1.73
CA GLY A 78 19.68 -12.58 0.43
C GLY A 78 18.95 -11.24 0.32
N GLY A 79 18.55 -10.85 -0.89
CA GLY A 79 17.80 -9.60 -1.09
C GLY A 79 18.64 -8.33 -0.89
N GLU A 80 19.97 -8.44 -0.84
CA GLU A 80 20.88 -7.32 -0.71
C GLU A 80 20.71 -6.36 -1.88
N PHE A 81 20.73 -5.06 -1.57
CA PHE A 81 20.87 -4.05 -2.62
C PHE A 81 22.32 -4.00 -3.06
N TYR A 82 22.60 -3.85 -4.35
CA TYR A 82 23.97 -3.77 -4.82
C TYR A 82 24.16 -2.64 -5.84
N TRP A 83 25.36 -2.06 -5.82
CA TRP A 83 25.90 -1.30 -6.95
C TRP A 83 26.77 -2.22 -7.80
N ALA A 84 26.53 -2.20 -9.10
CA ALA A 84 27.29 -2.93 -10.09
C ALA A 84 28.54 -2.15 -10.49
N ASP A 85 29.60 -2.89 -10.81
CA ASP A 85 30.77 -2.36 -11.46
C ASP A 85 30.38 -1.80 -12.84
N PRO A 86 30.75 -0.55 -13.18
CA PRO A 86 30.31 0.10 -14.41
C PRO A 86 30.95 -0.47 -15.67
N THR A 87 31.95 -1.37 -15.57
CA THR A 87 32.62 -1.99 -16.73
C THR A 87 32.16 -3.42 -16.97
N THR A 88 31.80 -4.15 -15.91
CA THR A 88 31.40 -5.56 -16.00
C THR A 88 29.91 -5.78 -15.76
N GLY A 89 29.24 -4.86 -15.07
CA GLY A 89 27.88 -5.02 -14.59
C GLY A 89 27.75 -5.96 -13.39
N GLU A 90 28.85 -6.56 -12.91
CA GLU A 90 28.82 -7.48 -11.77
C GLU A 90 28.64 -6.71 -10.45
N PRO A 91 27.97 -7.28 -9.43
CA PRO A 91 27.86 -6.66 -8.12
C PRO A 91 29.24 -6.33 -7.50
N ALA A 92 29.48 -5.06 -7.20
CA ALA A 92 30.74 -4.57 -6.63
C ALA A 92 30.60 -4.18 -5.16
N VAL A 93 29.50 -3.52 -4.79
CA VAL A 93 29.21 -3.08 -3.43
C VAL A 93 27.82 -3.55 -3.05
N THR A 94 27.68 -4.25 -1.93
CA THR A 94 26.40 -4.78 -1.44
C THR A 94 26.00 -4.13 -0.11
N VAL A 95 24.70 -3.92 0.07
CA VAL A 95 24.09 -3.40 1.30
C VAL A 95 23.09 -4.42 1.82
N THR A 96 23.39 -4.97 3.00
CA THR A 96 22.45 -5.81 3.74
C THR A 96 21.23 -4.99 4.14
N PRO A 97 19.99 -5.49 3.93
CA PRO A 97 18.77 -4.84 4.39
C PRO A 97 18.65 -4.87 5.91
N HIS A 98 18.35 -3.73 6.54
CA HIS A 98 17.93 -3.68 7.94
C HIS A 98 16.73 -2.76 8.06
N ALA A 99 15.75 -3.12 8.89
CA ALA A 99 14.59 -2.27 9.12
C ALA A 99 15.01 -0.85 9.52
N GLY A 100 14.50 0.15 8.81
CA GLY A 100 14.83 1.57 9.01
C GLY A 100 16.10 2.05 8.30
N ARG A 101 16.90 1.16 7.69
CA ARG A 101 18.05 1.56 6.86
C ARG A 101 17.55 2.13 5.54
N MET A 102 18.14 3.25 5.12
CA MET A 102 17.87 3.87 3.83
C MET A 102 19.15 3.94 2.99
N VAL A 103 19.04 3.63 1.71
CA VAL A 103 20.07 3.89 0.69
C VAL A 103 19.60 5.03 -0.20
N TYR A 104 20.50 5.94 -0.57
CA TYR A 104 20.25 7.07 -1.46
C TYR A 104 21.37 7.17 -2.50
N PHE A 105 21.03 7.40 -3.76
CA PHE A 105 21.99 7.51 -4.86
C PHE A 105 21.43 8.38 -6.01
N THR A 106 22.32 8.90 -6.85
CA THR A 106 21.92 9.67 -8.05
C THR A 106 21.50 8.73 -9.18
N ALA A 107 20.55 9.16 -9.99
CA ALA A 107 20.09 8.40 -11.15
C ALA A 107 21.06 8.64 -12.32
N GLY A 108 21.59 7.55 -12.88
CA GLY A 108 22.50 7.63 -14.03
C GLY A 108 23.28 6.35 -14.24
N PRO A 109 24.00 6.24 -15.38
CA PRO A 109 24.83 5.08 -15.69
C PRO A 109 26.02 4.94 -14.74
N GLU A 110 26.38 5.98 -13.99
CA GLU A 110 27.40 5.94 -12.94
C GLU A 110 26.95 5.21 -11.67
N ASN A 111 25.64 4.95 -11.51
CA ASN A 111 25.07 4.20 -10.39
C ASN A 111 24.28 2.99 -10.90
N LEU A 112 24.94 2.09 -11.62
CA LEU A 112 24.34 0.80 -11.94
C LEU A 112 24.00 0.06 -10.66
N HIS A 113 22.77 -0.41 -10.54
CA HIS A 113 22.34 -1.06 -9.32
C HIS A 113 21.26 -2.11 -9.54
N GLY A 114 21.03 -2.92 -8.52
CA GLY A 114 20.02 -3.96 -8.53
C GLY A 114 19.78 -4.56 -7.15
N ALA A 115 19.10 -5.70 -7.15
CA ALA A 115 18.80 -6.47 -5.95
C ALA A 115 19.21 -7.92 -6.15
N LEU A 116 20.01 -8.45 -5.22
CA LEU A 116 20.29 -9.88 -5.19
C LEU A 116 18.99 -10.66 -4.89
N PRO A 117 18.87 -11.92 -5.35
CA PRO A 117 17.68 -12.72 -5.08
C PRO A 117 17.48 -12.95 -3.57
N VAL A 118 16.23 -12.88 -3.10
CA VAL A 118 15.88 -13.41 -1.78
C VAL A 118 15.96 -14.94 -1.86
N ARG A 119 16.84 -15.51 -1.05
CA ARG A 119 17.04 -16.95 -0.97
C ARG A 119 15.95 -17.52 -0.07
N ARG A 120 15.20 -18.50 -0.57
CA ARG A 120 14.28 -19.26 0.29
C ARG A 120 15.10 -20.08 1.26
N HIS A 121 14.75 -20.02 2.54
CA HIS A 121 15.30 -20.96 3.49
C HIS A 121 15.00 -22.38 3.02
N ARG A 122 16.05 -23.18 2.77
CA ARG A 122 15.94 -24.64 2.57
C ARG A 122 15.72 -25.35 3.91
N ALA A 123 15.00 -24.71 4.83
CA ALA A 123 14.59 -25.38 6.05
C ALA A 123 13.84 -26.64 5.64
N ARG A 124 14.26 -27.77 6.21
CA ARG A 124 13.72 -29.12 6.01
C ARG A 124 12.25 -29.14 6.46
N ASP A 125 11.35 -28.61 5.63
CA ASP A 125 9.92 -28.70 5.84
C ASP A 125 9.42 -30.08 5.43
N THR A 126 9.65 -31.04 6.32
CA THR A 126 8.87 -32.28 6.39
C THR A 126 7.54 -32.10 7.13
N ALA A 127 7.24 -30.91 7.63
CA ALA A 127 5.99 -30.63 8.36
C ALA A 127 5.13 -29.61 7.60
N LYS A 128 3.85 -29.96 7.39
CA LYS A 128 2.82 -29.25 6.63
C LYS A 128 2.34 -27.94 7.29
N ASN A 129 3.24 -27.06 7.71
CA ASN A 129 2.86 -25.73 8.19
C ASN A 129 3.01 -24.72 7.05
N TYR A 130 1.95 -23.96 6.82
CA TYR A 130 1.87 -22.89 5.83
C TYR A 130 2.83 -21.74 6.22
N HIS A 131 4.13 -21.92 6.01
CA HIS A 131 5.07 -20.82 6.13
C HIS A 131 4.93 -19.89 4.92
N HIS A 132 4.67 -18.60 5.21
CA HIS A 132 4.70 -17.56 4.20
C HIS A 132 6.11 -17.51 3.58
N PRO A 133 6.26 -17.34 2.26
CA PRO A 133 7.58 -17.24 1.64
C PRO A 133 8.33 -16.04 2.22
N ASP A 134 9.63 -16.16 2.44
CA ASP A 134 10.49 -15.05 2.86
C ASP A 134 10.33 -13.86 1.89
N ARG A 135 10.05 -12.67 2.44
CA ARG A 135 9.82 -11.45 1.65
C ARG A 135 10.75 -10.34 2.10
N ARG A 136 11.37 -9.67 1.12
CA ARG A 136 11.98 -8.36 1.33
C ARG A 136 10.92 -7.27 1.15
N LEU A 137 10.72 -6.46 2.17
CA LEU A 137 9.83 -5.30 2.15
C LEU A 137 10.66 -4.02 2.06
N THR A 138 10.43 -3.23 1.01
CA THR A 138 11.12 -1.97 0.75
C THR A 138 10.17 -0.91 0.23
N LEU A 139 10.40 0.34 0.60
CA LEU A 139 9.81 1.50 -0.04
C LEU A 139 10.86 2.14 -0.95
N ALA A 140 10.65 2.07 -2.27
CA ALA A 140 11.46 2.76 -3.26
C ALA A 140 10.81 4.10 -3.62
N MET A 141 11.61 5.16 -3.67
CA MET A 141 11.21 6.52 -4.01
C MET A 141 12.15 7.09 -5.06
N TRP A 142 11.62 7.89 -5.98
CA TRP A 142 12.42 8.60 -6.98
C TRP A 142 12.23 10.11 -6.81
N TYR A 143 13.33 10.83 -6.98
CA TYR A 143 13.36 12.29 -7.01
C TYR A 143 13.52 12.73 -8.44
N VAL A 144 12.70 13.70 -8.83
CA VAL A 144 12.57 14.17 -10.21
C VAL A 144 12.83 15.67 -10.19
N LEU A 145 13.48 16.20 -11.23
CA LEU A 145 13.58 17.65 -11.36
C LEU A 145 12.17 18.22 -11.46
N ALA A 146 11.97 19.41 -10.89
CA ALA A 146 10.73 20.16 -11.05
C ALA A 146 10.58 20.61 -12.52
N GLY A 147 10.21 19.67 -13.38
CA GLY A 147 9.84 19.83 -14.77
C GLY A 147 8.34 19.67 -14.96
N ASP A 148 7.88 19.77 -16.21
CA ASP A 148 6.47 19.69 -16.59
C ASP A 148 5.72 18.57 -15.83
N PRO A 149 4.74 18.89 -14.97
CA PRO A 149 4.03 17.92 -14.13
C PRO A 149 3.29 16.84 -14.93
N ASN A 150 3.22 16.98 -16.25
CA ASN A 150 2.63 16.01 -17.16
C ASN A 150 3.62 14.92 -17.65
N GLN A 151 4.94 15.08 -17.46
CA GLN A 151 5.93 14.15 -18.03
C GLN A 151 6.14 12.86 -17.22
N GLU A 152 5.85 12.89 -15.92
CA GLU A 152 5.93 11.69 -15.07
C GLU A 152 4.59 11.43 -14.38
N GLN A 153 3.54 11.40 -15.19
CA GLN A 153 2.37 10.63 -14.77
C GLN A 153 2.86 9.19 -14.67
N LEU A 154 2.95 8.66 -13.45
CA LEU A 154 2.90 7.21 -13.23
C LEU A 154 1.84 6.70 -14.19
N PRO A 155 2.12 5.70 -15.06
CA PRO A 155 1.06 5.15 -15.90
C PRO A 155 -0.05 4.87 -14.93
N THR A 156 -1.17 5.60 -15.08
CA THR A 156 -2.30 5.46 -14.18
C THR A 156 -2.55 3.98 -14.28
N THR A 157 -2.21 3.24 -13.22
CA THR A 157 -2.49 1.83 -13.19
C THR A 157 -3.98 1.90 -12.96
N THR A 158 -4.70 2.07 -14.07
CA THR A 158 -6.07 1.72 -14.18
C THR A 158 -5.98 0.24 -13.90
N VAL A 159 -6.07 -0.11 -12.62
CA VAL A 159 -6.71 -1.34 -12.24
C VAL A 159 -8.09 -1.14 -12.82
N VAL A 160 -8.22 -1.42 -14.13
CA VAL A 160 -9.49 -1.67 -14.77
C VAL A 160 -9.88 -2.99 -14.14
N GLN A 161 -10.41 -2.92 -12.92
CA GLN A 161 -11.53 -3.78 -12.65
C GLN A 161 -12.59 -3.25 -13.61
N PRO A 162 -12.95 -3.99 -14.67
CA PRO A 162 -14.09 -3.59 -15.47
C PRO A 162 -15.25 -3.49 -14.49
N TYR A 163 -15.67 -2.26 -14.19
CA TYR A 163 -16.88 -2.03 -13.43
C TYR A 163 -18.01 -2.26 -14.43
N ASP A 164 -18.62 -3.44 -14.36
CA ASP A 164 -19.68 -3.86 -15.30
C ASP A 164 -20.95 -2.98 -15.17
N ASP A 165 -21.07 -2.21 -14.09
CA ASP A 165 -22.15 -1.26 -13.87
C ASP A 165 -21.64 0.03 -13.17
N PRO A 166 -21.71 1.19 -13.83
CA PRO A 166 -21.23 2.46 -13.28
C PRO A 166 -22.10 3.03 -12.14
N ASP A 167 -23.27 2.45 -11.87
CA ASP A 167 -24.12 2.79 -10.74
C ASP A 167 -23.93 1.84 -9.54
N GLN A 168 -23.01 0.86 -9.65
CA GLN A 168 -22.84 -0.17 -8.64
C GLN A 168 -21.96 0.30 -7.47
N LEU A 169 -22.57 0.37 -6.28
CA LEU A 169 -21.84 0.49 -5.02
C LEU A 169 -20.92 -0.72 -4.83
N HIS A 170 -19.61 -0.49 -4.79
CA HIS A 170 -18.63 -1.56 -4.59
C HIS A 170 -18.41 -1.80 -3.10
N VAL A 171 -18.94 -2.91 -2.57
CA VAL A 171 -18.74 -3.29 -1.18
C VAL A 171 -17.27 -3.61 -0.93
N LEU A 172 -16.63 -2.86 -0.04
CA LEU A 172 -15.25 -3.08 0.38
C LEU A 172 -15.17 -4.18 1.44
N PHE A 173 -16.01 -4.09 2.47
CA PHE A 173 -16.16 -5.12 3.50
C PHE A 173 -17.49 -4.99 4.24
N VAL A 174 -17.87 -6.08 4.90
CA VAL A 174 -19.05 -6.18 5.76
C VAL A 174 -18.59 -6.66 7.14
N LEU A 175 -18.94 -5.90 8.17
CA LEU A 175 -18.66 -6.21 9.56
C LEU A 175 -19.96 -6.67 10.23
N PRO A 176 -20.16 -7.99 10.49
CA PRO A 176 -21.31 -8.45 11.27
C PRO A 176 -21.27 -7.87 12.68
N VAL A 177 -22.44 -7.48 13.20
CA VAL A 177 -22.59 -6.92 14.56
C VAL A 177 -23.65 -7.69 15.33
N GLN A 178 -23.43 -7.87 16.64
CA GLN A 178 -24.43 -8.47 17.53
C GLN A 178 -25.51 -7.44 17.91
N ALA A 179 -25.06 -6.26 18.31
CA ALA A 179 -25.92 -5.13 18.67
C ALA A 179 -25.21 -3.82 18.30
N VAL A 180 -26.02 -2.84 17.91
CA VAL A 180 -25.54 -1.51 17.57
C VAL A 180 -26.53 -0.45 18.00
N LYS A 181 -26.02 0.67 18.51
CA LYS A 181 -26.80 1.89 18.79
C LYS A 181 -26.57 2.86 17.63
N PRO A 182 -27.32 2.76 16.51
CA PRO A 182 -26.94 3.38 15.24
C PRO A 182 -26.81 4.91 15.33
N GLY A 183 -27.66 5.57 16.12
CA GLY A 183 -27.57 7.02 16.34
C GLY A 183 -26.30 7.44 17.06
N GLY A 184 -25.94 6.74 18.15
CA GLY A 184 -24.72 7.02 18.91
C GLY A 184 -23.46 6.69 18.12
N LEU A 185 -23.46 5.54 17.43
CA LEU A 185 -22.34 5.13 16.58
C LEU A 185 -22.13 6.09 15.40
N ARG A 186 -23.21 6.55 14.75
CA ARG A 186 -23.13 7.58 13.69
C ARG A 186 -22.45 8.84 14.21
N MET A 187 -22.85 9.32 15.39
CA MET A 187 -22.27 10.55 15.97
C MET A 187 -20.79 10.37 16.26
N ALA A 188 -20.40 9.24 16.88
CA ALA A 188 -19.00 8.94 17.18
C ALA A 188 -18.15 8.89 15.90
N LEU A 189 -18.59 8.13 14.89
CA LEU A 189 -17.89 8.03 13.61
C LEU A 189 -17.85 9.37 12.87
N MET A 190 -18.91 10.18 12.93
CA MET A 190 -18.92 11.50 12.30
C MET A 190 -17.90 12.43 12.95
N LEU A 191 -17.82 12.46 14.29
CA LEU A 191 -16.81 13.25 15.00
C LEU A 191 -15.39 12.82 14.63
N TYR A 192 -15.16 11.51 14.59
CA TYR A 192 -13.89 10.95 14.14
C TYR A 192 -13.54 11.44 12.72
N LEU A 193 -14.44 11.25 11.76
CA LEU A 193 -14.22 11.61 10.35
C LEU A 193 -14.12 13.12 10.09
N LEU A 194 -14.84 13.93 10.87
CA LEU A 194 -14.65 15.39 10.87
C LEU A 194 -13.23 15.76 11.30
N GLY A 195 -12.69 15.06 12.31
CA GLY A 195 -11.29 15.20 12.72
C GLY A 195 -10.27 14.76 11.66
N GLN A 196 -10.67 13.87 10.74
CA GLN A 196 -9.83 13.41 9.62
C GLN A 196 -9.98 14.25 8.34
N GLN A 197 -10.86 15.26 8.32
CA GLN A 197 -10.95 16.17 7.18
C GLN A 197 -9.59 16.83 6.91
N ASN A 198 -9.32 17.11 5.63
CA ASN A 198 -8.05 17.73 5.21
C ASN A 198 -6.78 16.93 5.55
N THR A 199 -6.90 15.65 5.87
CA THR A 199 -5.77 14.76 6.22
C THR A 199 -5.64 13.64 5.19
N PRO A 200 -4.46 13.42 4.57
CA PRO A 200 -3.17 14.04 4.87
C PRO A 200 -2.95 15.43 4.24
N THR A 201 -3.74 15.82 3.24
CA THR A 201 -3.56 17.09 2.52
C THR A 201 -4.80 17.98 2.61
N PRO A 202 -4.65 19.32 2.73
CA PRO A 202 -5.77 20.23 2.67
C PRO A 202 -6.66 20.00 1.45
N GLY A 203 -7.98 19.95 1.66
CA GLY A 203 -8.98 19.70 0.62
C GLY A 203 -9.14 18.24 0.18
N SER A 204 -8.40 17.28 0.74
CA SER A 204 -8.47 15.86 0.32
C SER A 204 -9.76 15.15 0.72
N TRP A 205 -10.26 15.39 1.91
CA TRP A 205 -11.42 14.67 2.44
C TRP A 205 -12.43 15.62 3.06
N VAL A 206 -13.69 15.42 2.67
CA VAL A 206 -14.84 16.15 3.20
C VAL A 206 -15.83 15.14 3.74
N ALA A 207 -15.95 15.09 5.07
CA ALA A 207 -17.04 14.37 5.73
C ALA A 207 -18.38 15.03 5.37
N HIS A 208 -19.32 14.24 4.88
CA HIS A 208 -20.66 14.69 4.56
C HIS A 208 -21.67 13.91 5.40
N THR A 209 -22.55 14.66 6.04
CA THR A 209 -23.68 14.10 6.77
C THR A 209 -24.88 14.16 5.85
N ASP A 210 -25.51 13.02 5.57
CA ASP A 210 -26.80 13.04 4.90
C ASP A 210 -27.87 13.37 5.94
N ASP A 211 -28.55 14.50 5.75
CA ASP A 211 -29.55 15.04 6.69
C ASP A 211 -30.87 14.25 6.66
N GLY A 212 -30.90 13.10 5.98
CA GLY A 212 -32.08 12.24 5.86
C GLY A 212 -33.12 12.73 4.86
N ASN A 213 -32.95 13.92 4.28
CA ASN A 213 -33.92 14.54 3.37
C ASN A 213 -33.68 14.28 1.87
N HIS A 214 -32.52 13.76 1.45
CA HIS A 214 -32.30 13.36 0.06
C HIS A 214 -32.59 11.85 -0.13
N HIS A 215 -33.89 11.55 -0.22
CA HIS A 215 -34.51 10.25 -0.50
C HIS A 215 -34.16 9.65 -1.88
N ARG A 216 -32.87 9.39 -2.16
CA ARG A 216 -32.52 8.51 -3.29
C ARG A 216 -31.79 7.24 -2.91
N HIS A 217 -31.24 7.14 -1.69
CA HIS A 217 -30.59 5.89 -1.22
C HIS A 217 -30.90 5.53 0.25
N THR A 218 -31.96 6.07 0.85
CA THR A 218 -32.53 5.51 2.08
C THR A 218 -33.28 4.22 1.74
N THR A 219 -32.56 3.10 1.69
CA THR A 219 -33.18 1.79 1.87
C THR A 219 -33.97 1.83 3.18
N GLY A 220 -35.29 1.60 3.11
CA GLY A 220 -36.28 1.85 4.17
C GLY A 220 -36.16 1.04 5.47
N ASN A 221 -34.94 0.67 5.89
CA ASN A 221 -34.66 -0.27 6.98
C ASN A 221 -33.90 0.37 8.16
N GLY A 222 -33.96 1.70 8.34
CA GLY A 222 -33.27 2.37 9.46
C GLY A 222 -31.74 2.38 9.34
N VAL A 223 -31.21 2.20 8.13
CA VAL A 223 -29.77 2.25 7.85
C VAL A 223 -29.30 3.70 7.91
N VAL A 224 -28.30 3.96 8.75
CA VAL A 224 -27.67 5.27 8.86
C VAL A 224 -26.41 5.31 8.01
N VAL A 225 -26.21 6.37 7.23
CA VAL A 225 -25.09 6.49 6.31
C VAL A 225 -24.19 7.64 6.73
N VAL A 226 -22.89 7.36 6.81
CA VAL A 226 -21.83 8.37 6.98
C VAL A 226 -20.97 8.35 5.72
N ARG A 227 -20.68 9.52 5.13
CA ARG A 227 -19.99 9.62 3.84
C ARG A 227 -18.70 10.42 3.93
N MET A 228 -17.68 9.96 3.24
CA MET A 228 -16.42 10.69 3.05
C MET A 228 -16.17 10.90 1.57
N ILE A 229 -16.16 12.17 1.17
CA ILE A 229 -16.01 12.60 -0.21
C ILE A 229 -14.56 13.02 -0.44
N PHE A 230 -13.97 12.54 -1.52
CA PHE A 230 -12.66 12.96 -2.02
C PHE A 230 -12.85 13.87 -3.23
N PRO A 231 -12.87 15.21 -3.05
CA PRO A 231 -13.11 16.14 -4.14
C PRO A 231 -11.85 16.24 -4.99
N LYS A 232 -11.88 15.66 -6.20
CA LYS A 232 -10.87 15.90 -7.22
C LYS A 232 -11.47 16.77 -8.33
N ALA A 233 -10.63 17.55 -9.01
CA ALA A 233 -11.05 18.55 -10.00
C ALA A 233 -11.92 18.03 -11.16
N THR A 234 -12.02 16.72 -11.38
CA THR A 234 -12.74 16.14 -12.52
C THR A 234 -13.78 15.10 -12.18
N ASN A 235 -13.67 14.37 -11.07
CA ASN A 235 -14.62 13.32 -10.66
C ASN A 235 -14.71 13.24 -9.14
N THR A 236 -15.90 12.94 -8.61
CA THR A 236 -16.13 12.67 -7.19
C THR A 236 -15.96 11.18 -6.91
N ILE A 237 -15.09 10.85 -5.96
CA ILE A 237 -14.99 9.47 -5.44
C ILE A 237 -15.27 9.53 -3.94
N MET A 238 -16.04 8.58 -3.43
CA MET A 238 -16.40 8.56 -2.01
C MET A 238 -16.47 7.13 -1.47
N PHE A 239 -16.34 7.00 -0.16
CA PHE A 239 -16.76 5.79 0.53
C PHE A 239 -17.88 6.10 1.52
N ASN A 240 -18.79 5.16 1.67
CA ASN A 240 -19.93 5.23 2.58
C ASN A 240 -19.77 4.17 3.65
N ILE A 241 -20.09 4.54 4.89
CA ILE A 241 -20.25 3.62 6.02
C ILE A 241 -21.74 3.53 6.29
N ARG A 242 -22.32 2.36 6.00
CA ARG A 242 -23.72 2.03 6.25
C ARG A 242 -23.84 1.25 7.56
N ILE A 243 -24.49 1.85 8.54
CA ILE A 243 -24.75 1.26 9.86
C ILE A 243 -26.15 0.66 9.82
N GLY A 244 -26.22 -0.66 9.63
CA GLY A 244 -27.44 -1.44 9.76
C GLY A 244 -27.55 -2.11 11.13
N SER A 245 -28.70 -2.70 11.45
CA SER A 245 -28.93 -3.38 12.73
C SER A 245 -28.13 -4.67 12.91
N THR A 246 -27.77 -5.34 11.80
CA THR A 246 -27.07 -6.64 11.80
C THR A 246 -25.66 -6.58 11.23
N ALA A 247 -25.31 -5.51 10.51
CA ALA A 247 -23.98 -5.32 9.97
C ALA A 247 -23.65 -3.86 9.71
N ILE A 248 -22.37 -3.53 9.82
CA ILE A 248 -21.79 -2.30 9.28
C ILE A 248 -21.19 -2.64 7.91
N THR A 249 -21.64 -1.98 6.86
CA THR A 249 -21.11 -2.18 5.51
C THR A 249 -20.35 -0.96 5.06
N VAL A 250 -19.17 -1.15 4.48
CA VAL A 250 -18.43 -0.07 3.83
C VAL A 250 -18.42 -0.32 2.33
N ASP A 251 -18.83 0.68 1.57
CA ASP A 251 -18.84 0.65 0.11
C ASP A 251 -18.13 1.86 -0.48
N ARG A 252 -17.57 1.67 -1.66
CA ARG A 252 -17.00 2.72 -2.50
C ARG A 252 -18.00 3.07 -3.60
N PHE A 253 -18.15 4.36 -3.82
CA PHE A 253 -18.83 4.91 -4.98
C PHE A 253 -17.82 5.64 -5.86
N VAL A 254 -17.85 5.32 -7.15
CA VAL A 254 -17.02 5.93 -8.19
C VAL A 254 -17.99 6.42 -9.26
N GLU A 255 -17.90 7.69 -9.65
CA GLU A 255 -18.76 8.22 -10.72
C GLU A 255 -18.58 7.43 -12.04
N PRO A 256 -19.64 7.28 -12.85
CA PRO A 256 -19.58 6.65 -14.17
C PRO A 256 -18.44 7.18 -15.04
N GLY A 257 -17.57 6.29 -15.53
CA GLY A 257 -16.42 6.66 -16.35
C GLY A 257 -15.21 7.20 -15.57
N ALA A 258 -15.30 7.30 -14.25
CA ALA A 258 -14.17 7.59 -13.38
C ALA A 258 -13.46 6.31 -12.94
N THR A 259 -12.16 6.42 -12.65
CA THR A 259 -11.37 5.33 -12.06
C THR A 259 -10.73 5.82 -10.78
N ALA A 260 -10.81 5.01 -9.73
CA ALA A 260 -10.17 5.31 -8.46
C ALA A 260 -8.64 5.40 -8.65
N SER A 261 -8.09 6.61 -8.53
CA SER A 261 -6.65 6.82 -8.68
C SER A 261 -5.87 6.15 -7.54
N LEU A 262 -4.63 5.70 -7.80
CA LEU A 262 -3.78 5.10 -6.76
C LEU A 262 -3.65 5.99 -5.50
N PRO A 263 -3.44 7.33 -5.60
CA PRO A 263 -3.43 8.19 -4.42
C PRO A 263 -4.72 8.12 -3.60
N TYR A 264 -5.88 8.07 -4.26
CA TYR A 264 -7.16 7.88 -3.59
C TYR A 264 -7.20 6.55 -2.86
N LEU A 265 -6.84 5.44 -3.52
CA LEU A 265 -6.89 4.10 -2.93
C LEU A 265 -5.97 3.98 -1.69
N LEU A 266 -4.79 4.59 -1.73
CA LEU A 266 -3.87 4.62 -0.60
C LEU A 266 -4.45 5.44 0.56
N GLN A 267 -4.98 6.62 0.29
CA GLN A 267 -5.57 7.46 1.34
C GLN A 267 -6.86 6.86 1.91
N GLU A 268 -7.73 6.30 1.07
CA GLU A 268 -8.93 5.58 1.47
C GLU A 268 -8.56 4.43 2.41
N SER A 269 -7.50 3.68 2.10
CA SER A 269 -7.02 2.62 3.00
C SER A 269 -6.59 3.15 4.36
N VAL A 270 -5.90 4.29 4.42
CA VAL A 270 -5.49 4.91 5.70
C VAL A 270 -6.73 5.31 6.50
N GLN A 271 -7.69 5.98 5.85
CA GLN A 271 -8.94 6.39 6.48
C GLN A 271 -9.74 5.20 7.01
N LEU A 272 -9.87 4.13 6.21
CA LEU A 272 -10.60 2.93 6.59
C LEU A 272 -9.92 2.15 7.72
N HIS A 273 -8.58 2.13 7.78
CA HIS A 273 -7.88 1.57 8.93
C HIS A 273 -8.17 2.34 10.21
N GLY A 274 -8.15 3.67 10.13
CA GLY A 274 -8.48 4.51 11.29
C GLY A 274 -9.94 4.37 11.74
N VAL A 275 -10.88 4.20 10.80
CA VAL A 275 -12.28 3.83 11.12
C VAL A 275 -12.34 2.48 11.84
N LEU A 276 -11.59 1.47 11.39
CA LEU A 276 -11.55 0.17 12.05
C LEU A 276 -10.92 0.23 13.44
N ASP A 277 -9.91 1.09 13.65
CA ASP A 277 -9.35 1.37 14.98
C ASP A 277 -10.40 1.99 15.91
N GLU A 278 -11.16 2.97 15.42
CA GLU A 278 -12.23 3.60 16.19
C GLU A 278 -13.35 2.59 16.53
N LEU A 279 -13.77 1.76 15.58
CA LEU A 279 -14.75 0.70 15.83
C LEU A 279 -14.24 -0.32 16.85
N GLN A 280 -12.95 -0.65 16.82
CA GLN A 280 -12.32 -1.54 17.79
C GLN A 280 -12.34 -0.92 19.19
N ALA A 281 -11.99 0.36 19.30
CA ALA A 281 -12.00 1.07 20.57
C ALA A 281 -13.41 1.13 21.17
N LEU A 282 -14.41 1.49 20.36
CA LEU A 282 -15.81 1.55 20.76
C LEU A 282 -16.39 0.18 21.15
N ALA A 283 -15.87 -0.91 20.57
CA ALA A 283 -16.32 -2.27 20.85
C ALA A 283 -15.60 -2.91 22.04
N PHE A 284 -14.32 -2.59 22.31
CA PHE A 284 -13.47 -3.39 23.21
C PHE A 284 -12.60 -2.62 24.23
N ASP A 285 -12.28 -1.34 24.04
CA ASP A 285 -11.17 -0.72 24.80
C ASP A 285 -11.56 -0.21 26.20
N ASP A 286 -12.84 0.01 26.49
CA ASP A 286 -13.29 0.44 27.82
C ASP A 286 -13.86 -0.71 28.66
N ASN A 287 -13.04 -1.16 29.62
CA ASN A 287 -13.43 -2.17 30.61
C ASN A 287 -14.41 -1.64 31.67
N ASN A 288 -14.63 -0.32 31.76
CA ASN A 288 -15.54 0.27 32.73
C ASN A 288 -16.98 0.41 32.20
N ILE A 289 -17.19 0.20 30.89
CA ILE A 289 -18.51 0.25 30.26
C ILE A 289 -19.05 -1.17 30.14
N ARG A 290 -20.24 -1.39 30.71
CA ARG A 290 -20.97 -2.66 30.58
C ARG A 290 -21.23 -2.98 29.12
N GLU A 291 -21.20 -4.25 28.75
CA GLU A 291 -21.35 -4.66 27.34
C GLU A 291 -22.64 -4.11 26.73
N GLU A 292 -23.78 -4.19 27.44
CA GLU A 292 -25.07 -3.63 27.01
C GLU A 292 -25.08 -2.11 26.81
N ASP A 293 -24.17 -1.40 27.46
CA ASP A 293 -24.06 0.05 27.39
C ASP A 293 -23.19 0.51 26.21
N ARG A 294 -22.39 -0.38 25.61
CA ARG A 294 -21.54 -0.07 24.45
C ARG A 294 -22.35 0.37 23.23
N LEU A 295 -21.73 1.20 22.39
CA LEU A 295 -22.33 1.66 21.13
C LEU A 295 -22.35 0.57 20.05
N LEU A 296 -21.40 -0.36 20.15
CA LEU A 296 -21.16 -1.45 19.21
C LEU A 296 -20.78 -2.70 19.99
N GLN A 297 -21.41 -3.82 19.64
CA GLN A 297 -21.05 -5.15 20.11
C GLN A 297 -20.70 -6.02 18.90
N LEU A 298 -19.53 -6.64 18.94
CA LEU A 298 -19.01 -7.54 17.92
C LEU A 298 -18.79 -8.92 18.54
N ASP A 299 -18.98 -9.99 17.76
CA ASP A 299 -18.77 -11.36 18.23
C ASP A 299 -17.32 -11.57 18.70
N GLU A 300 -16.36 -11.16 17.89
CA GLU A 300 -14.94 -11.42 18.11
C GLU A 300 -14.07 -10.30 17.54
N LYS A 301 -12.89 -10.08 18.15
CA LYS A 301 -11.88 -9.15 17.62
C LYS A 301 -11.41 -9.55 16.21
N VAL A 302 -11.48 -10.84 15.88
CA VAL A 302 -11.07 -11.41 14.59
C VAL A 302 -11.83 -10.78 13.41
N VAL A 303 -13.08 -10.35 13.62
CA VAL A 303 -13.90 -9.76 12.56
C VAL A 303 -13.30 -8.43 12.06
N ILE A 304 -12.70 -7.63 12.94
CA ILE A 304 -12.01 -6.38 12.56
C ILE A 304 -10.76 -6.70 11.74
N GLU A 305 -9.98 -7.69 12.13
CA GLU A 305 -8.77 -8.08 11.39
C GLU A 305 -9.09 -8.65 10.00
N GLN A 306 -10.20 -9.39 9.88
CA GLN A 306 -10.71 -9.84 8.58
C GLN A 306 -11.11 -8.65 7.70
N ALA A 307 -11.78 -7.64 8.27
CA ALA A 307 -12.10 -6.41 7.55
C ALA A 307 -10.83 -5.66 7.13
N ARG A 308 -9.80 -5.55 7.99
CA ARG A 308 -8.49 -4.97 7.63
C ARG A 308 -7.85 -5.70 6.45
N ALA A 309 -7.92 -7.03 6.42
CA ALA A 309 -7.37 -7.84 5.33
C ALA A 309 -8.12 -7.68 3.99
N ALA A 310 -9.38 -7.25 4.03
CA ALA A 310 -10.18 -6.98 2.84
C ALA A 310 -9.85 -5.63 2.18
N ILE A 311 -9.23 -4.70 2.89
CA ILE A 311 -8.91 -3.36 2.36
C ILE A 311 -7.86 -3.47 1.23
N PRO A 312 -8.12 -2.90 0.04
CA PRO A 312 -7.30 -3.12 -1.16
C PRO A 312 -5.80 -2.84 -1.02
N ALA A 313 -5.37 -1.88 -0.20
CA ALA A 313 -3.94 -1.58 -0.05
C ALA A 313 -3.14 -2.76 0.56
N ARG A 314 -3.78 -3.69 1.29
CA ARG A 314 -3.13 -4.93 1.77
C ARG A 314 -3.16 -6.08 0.76
N ARG A 315 -4.04 -6.04 -0.24
CA ARG A 315 -4.11 -7.05 -1.31
C ARG A 315 -3.10 -6.80 -2.44
N ALA A 316 -2.52 -5.60 -2.49
CA ALA A 316 -1.76 -5.06 -3.62
C ALA A 316 -0.23 -5.13 -3.46
#